data_AF-A0A925I600-F1
#
_entry.id   AF-A0A925I600-F1
#
_cell.length_a   1.000
_cell.length_b   1.000
_cell.length_c   1.000
_cell.angle_alpha   90.00
_cell.angle_beta   90.00
_cell.angle_gamma   90.00
#
_symmetry.space_group_name_H-M   'P 1'
#
loop_
_entity.id
_entity.type
_entity.pdbx_description
1 polymer ?
#
loop_
_entity_poly.entity_id
_entity_poly.type
_entity_poly.pdbx_seq_one_letter_code
_entity_poly.pdbx_strand_id
1 'polypeptide(L)' 'MVHSDGPITELRKRALLKIAADAGIPAARVLLVTAFEDRSSSAFKKRISELAIGSQVWFRSESDVLLAFDHFPKPA' A
#
# COMPACT_ATOMS: atom_id res chain seq x y z
N MET A 1 19.33 -7.39 -7.18
CA MET A 1 18.10 -6.63 -7.50
C MET A 1 16.99 -7.20 -6.63
N VAL A 2 16.29 -6.38 -5.85
CA VAL A 2 15.05 -6.83 -5.20
C VAL A 2 14.00 -6.84 -6.31
N HIS A 3 13.51 -8.03 -6.65
CA HIS A 3 12.33 -8.17 -7.47
C HIS A 3 11.19 -7.60 -6.63
N SER A 4 10.81 -6.35 -6.89
CA SER A 4 9.64 -5.78 -6.26
C SER A 4 8.48 -6.68 -6.64
N ASP A 5 7.88 -7.36 -5.66
CA ASP A 5 6.70 -8.20 -5.88
C ASP A 5 5.65 -7.43 -6.68
N GLY A 6 5.67 -6.11 -6.65
CA GLY A 6 4.81 -5.19 -7.39
C GLY A 6 3.96 -4.43 -6.37
N PRO A 7 3.23 -3.40 -6.80
CA PRO A 7 2.44 -2.61 -5.89
C PRO A 7 1.37 -3.44 -5.15
N ILE A 8 0.92 -2.92 -4.00
CA ILE A 8 -0.36 -3.32 -3.41
C ILE A 8 -1.47 -2.80 -4.32
N THR A 9 -1.93 -3.66 -5.22
CA THR A 9 -3.13 -3.42 -6.03
C THR A 9 -4.38 -3.88 -5.29
N GLU A 10 -5.57 -3.49 -5.77
CA GLU A 10 -6.84 -3.92 -5.17
C GLU A 10 -6.98 -5.45 -5.09
N LEU A 11 -6.53 -6.17 -6.12
CA LEU A 11 -6.53 -7.63 -6.12
C LEU A 11 -5.64 -8.19 -5.00
N ARG A 12 -4.44 -7.62 -4.84
CA ARG A 12 -3.48 -8.05 -3.83
C ARG A 12 -3.90 -7.70 -2.42
N LYS A 13 -4.44 -6.50 -2.22
CA LYS A 13 -5.06 -6.09 -0.96
C LYS A 13 -6.07 -7.14 -0.50
N ARG A 14 -7.02 -7.54 -1.36
CA ARG A 14 -8.02 -8.57 -1.01
C ARG A 14 -7.37 -9.91 -0.66
N ALA A 15 -6.40 -10.36 -1.45
CA ALA A 15 -5.70 -11.63 -1.21
C ALA A 15 -4.93 -11.62 0.12
N LEU A 16 -4.15 -10.57 0.40
CA LEU A 16 -3.37 -10.43 1.62
C LEU A 16 -4.26 -10.29 2.87
N LEU A 17 -5.36 -9.54 2.77
CA LEU A 17 -6.33 -9.43 3.86
C LEU A 17 -7.03 -10.77 4.13
N LYS A 18 -7.30 -11.56 3.09
CA LYS A 18 -7.80 -12.93 3.27
C LYS A 18 -6.79 -13.82 3.99
N ILE A 19 -5.52 -13.79 3.59
CA ILE A 19 -4.45 -14.55 4.26
C ILE A 19 -4.35 -14.16 5.75
N ALA A 20 -4.38 -12.86 6.05
CA ALA A 20 -4.37 -12.37 7.42
C ALA A 20 -5.60 -12.84 8.21
N ALA A 21 -6.79 -12.76 7.62
CA ALA A 21 -8.03 -13.22 8.25
C ALA A 21 -8.01 -14.73 8.53
N ASP A 22 -7.52 -15.53 7.58
CA ASP A 22 -7.36 -16.99 7.73
C ASP A 22 -6.36 -17.32 8.87
N ALA A 23 -5.41 -16.41 9.16
CA ALA A 23 -4.49 -16.49 10.30
C ALA A 23 -5.04 -15.88 11.61
N GLY A 24 -6.31 -15.43 11.63
CA GLY A 24 -6.92 -14.79 12.81
C GLY A 24 -6.48 -13.35 13.06
N ILE A 25 -5.82 -12.70 12.10
CA ILE A 25 -5.39 -11.30 12.19
C ILE A 25 -6.51 -10.43 11.58
N PRO A 26 -7.19 -9.59 12.38
CA PRO A 26 -8.22 -8.71 11.86
C PRO A 26 -7.60 -7.65 10.94
N ALA A 27 -8.33 -7.25 9.89
CA ALA A 27 -7.86 -6.26 8.92
C ALA A 27 -7.39 -4.94 9.57
N ALA A 28 -8.01 -4.52 10.68
CA ALA A 28 -7.60 -3.34 11.44
C ALA A 28 -6.18 -3.41 12.04
N ARG A 29 -5.56 -4.59 12.08
CA ARG A 29 -4.17 -4.80 12.53
C ARG A 29 -3.19 -5.04 11.37
N VAL A 30 -3.63 -4.87 10.13
CA VAL A 30 -2.81 -5.08 8.94
C VAL A 30 -2.58 -3.74 8.25
N LEU A 31 -1.31 -3.36 8.10
CA LEU A 31 -0.91 -2.23 7.27
C LEU A 31 -0.39 -2.76 5.94
N LEU A 32 -0.94 -2.27 4.83
CA LEU A 32 -0.54 -2.67 3.49
C LEU A 32 0.32 -1.57 2.87
N VAL A 33 1.61 -1.85 2.69
CA VAL A 33 2.58 -0.83 2.28
C VAL A 33 3.25 -1.23 0.96
N THR A 34 3.29 -0.30 0.00
CA THR A 34 4.19 -0.40 -1.16
C THR A 34 5.41 0.49 -0.92
N ALA A 35 6.62 -0.07 -1.02
CA ALA A 35 7.85 0.70 -0.89
C ALA A 35 8.35 1.18 -2.26
N PHE A 36 8.72 2.46 -2.36
CA PHE A 36 9.45 3.01 -3.50
C PHE A 36 10.74 3.70 -3.03
N GLU A 37 11.60 3.95 -4.00
CA GLU A 37 12.86 4.65 -3.76
C GLU A 37 12.62 6.11 -3.34
N ASP A 38 11.79 6.83 -4.11
CA ASP A 38 11.53 8.26 -3.95
C ASP A 38 10.21 8.66 -4.63
N ARG A 39 9.58 9.75 -4.19
CA ARG A 39 8.34 10.30 -4.79
C ARG A 39 8.50 10.70 -6.25
N SER A 40 9.68 11.16 -6.64
CA SER A 40 9.98 11.56 -8.01
C SER A 40 10.35 10.36 -8.91
N SER A 41 10.51 9.17 -8.34
CA SER A 41 10.94 7.98 -9.07
C SER A 41 9.97 7.61 -10.19
N SER A 42 10.52 7.16 -11.32
CA SER A 42 9.72 6.69 -12.46
C SER A 42 8.89 5.45 -12.09
N ALA A 43 9.39 4.61 -11.18
CA ALA A 43 8.68 3.44 -10.65
C ALA A 43 7.38 3.84 -9.94
N PHE A 44 7.43 4.85 -9.06
CA PHE A 44 6.22 5.35 -8.40
C PHE A 44 5.26 6.00 -9.40
N LYS A 45 5.76 6.94 -10.22
CA LYS A 45 4.93 7.69 -11.17
C LYS A 45 4.15 6.79 -12.14
N LYS A 46 4.75 5.68 -12.59
CA LYS A 46 4.11 4.74 -13.51
C LYS A 46 3.07 3.84 -12.84
N ARG A 47 3.14 3.66 -11.51
CA ARG A 47 2.34 2.67 -10.78
C ARG A 47 1.33 3.29 -9.80
N ILE A 48 1.38 4.60 -9.58
CA ILE A 48 0.51 5.30 -8.63
C ILE A 48 -0.98 5.01 -8.87
N SER A 49 -1.40 4.90 -10.13
CA SER A 49 -2.78 4.60 -10.51
C SER A 49 -3.22 3.16 -10.24
N GLU A 50 -2.29 2.25 -9.95
CA GLU A 50 -2.56 0.84 -9.65
C GLU A 50 -2.66 0.57 -8.14
N LEU A 51 -2.28 1.55 -7.31
CA LEU A 51 -2.27 1.41 -5.86
C LEU A 51 -3.69 1.30 -5.30
N ALA A 52 -3.90 0.38 -4.38
CA ALA A 52 -5.19 0.17 -3.74
C ALA A 52 -5.57 1.35 -2.84
N ILE A 53 -6.86 1.68 -2.80
CA ILE A 53 -7.39 2.59 -1.79
C ILE A 53 -7.31 1.89 -0.42
N GLY A 54 -7.10 2.65 0.65
CA GLY A 54 -6.81 2.15 1.99
C GLY A 54 -5.42 1.52 2.15
N SER A 55 -4.51 1.68 1.19
CA SER A 55 -3.10 1.27 1.29
C SER A 55 -2.17 2.47 1.42
N GLN A 56 -0.96 2.20 1.89
CA GLN A 56 0.06 3.21 2.14
C GLN A 56 1.26 3.02 1.21
N VAL A 57 1.98 4.12 1.04
CA VAL A 57 3.24 4.18 0.33
C VAL A 57 4.32 4.68 1.27
N TRP A 58 5.45 3.99 1.27
CA TRP A 58 6.66 4.40 1.97
C TRP A 58 7.77 4.70 0.96
N PHE A 59 8.53 5.77 1.18
CA PHE A 59 9.62 6.19 0.32
C PHE A 59 10.94 6.10 1.07
N ARG A 60 11.96 5.45 0.48
CA ARG A 60 13.29 5.33 1.10
C ARG A 60 13.94 6.69 1.38
N SER A 61 13.73 7.66 0.49
CA SER A 61 14.22 9.04 0.65
C SER A 61 13.55 9.81 1.78
N GLU A 62 12.38 9.37 2.26
CA GLU A 62 11.57 10.01 3.29
C GLU A 62 11.12 8.97 4.31
N SER A 63 12.08 8.36 5.01
CA SER A 63 11.86 7.18 5.87
C SER A 63 10.81 7.36 6.96
N ASP A 64 10.57 8.61 7.37
CA ASP A 64 9.74 8.95 8.53
C ASP A 64 8.30 9.31 8.12
N VAL A 65 7.96 9.17 6.83
CA VAL A 65 6.67 9.57 6.26
C VAL A 65 5.99 8.41 5.55
N LEU A 66 4.67 8.29 5.76
CA LEU A 66 3.79 7.44 4.96
C LEU A 66 2.81 8.32 4.18
N LEU A 67 2.64 8.01 2.90
CA LEU A 67 1.58 8.58 2.07
C LEU A 67 0.41 7.59 2.04
N ALA A 68 -0.81 8.05 2.31
CA ALA A 68 -2.01 7.21 2.35
C ALA A 68 -2.98 7.57 1.22
N PHE A 69 -3.49 6.55 0.53
CA PHE A 69 -4.68 6.68 -0.31
C PHE A 69 -5.87 6.24 0.51
N ASP A 70 -6.76 7.15 0.89
CA ASP A 70 -7.89 6.81 1.75
C ASP A 70 -9.19 7.43 1.25
N HIS A 71 -10.31 6.87 1.72
CA HIS A 71 -11.61 7.47 1.51
C HIS A 71 -11.77 8.68 2.44
N PHE A 72 -12.41 9.73 1.92
CA PHE A 72 -12.90 10.78 2.81
C PHE A 72 -13.90 10.18 3.80
N PRO A 73 -13.86 10.59 5.07
CA PRO A 73 -14.91 10.22 6.01
C PRO A 73 -16.24 10.73 5.45
N LYS A 74 -17.25 9.85 5.35
CA LYS A 74 -18.61 10.31 5.09
C LYS A 74 -19.12 11.03 6.33
N PRO A 75 -19.69 12.23 6.22
CA PRO A 75 -20.38 12.86 7.35
C PRO A 75 -21.52 11.93 7.82
N ALA A 76 -21.72 11.89 9.14
CA ALA A 76 -22.75 11.11 9.81
C ALA A 76 -24.16 11.57 9.45
#